data_AF-A0A519M804-F1
#
_entry.id   AF-A0A519M804-F1
#
_cell.length_a   1.000
_cell.length_b   1.000
_cell.length_c   1.000
_cell.angle_alpha   90.00
_cell.angle_beta   90.00
_cell.angle_gamma   90.00
#
_symmetry.space_group_name_H-M   'P 1'
#
loop_
_entity.id
_entity.type
_entity.pdbx_description
1 polymer ?
#
loop_
_entity_poly.entity_id
_entity_poly.type
_entity_poly.pdbx_seq_one_letter_code
_entity_poly.pdbx_strand_id
1 'polypeptide(L)'
;MNPLATIAFQYGLPLGALYLSYRYLWKGSLPNISYKGWGYLATRYKVKEMPAGGLILTMRIGSQTYNFNNMSILLAAEGMYLQRKQFGSRSTVCIPYEQIRLAEGPSTKKVLFFTIPVYGLFYVGAVDLWIDSPYAEHLITQLHTIN
;
A
#
# COMPACT_ATOMS: atom_id res chain seq x y z
N MET A 1 40.02 -2.28 32.41
CA MET A 1 38.86 -2.54 31.54
C MET A 1 39.38 -2.90 30.15
N ASN A 2 38.87 -3.97 29.54
CA ASN A 2 39.38 -4.46 28.26
C ASN A 2 38.77 -3.63 27.11
N PRO A 3 39.56 -2.83 26.37
CA PRO A 3 39.04 -1.88 25.38
C PRO A 3 38.28 -2.56 24.24
N LEU A 4 38.60 -3.82 23.93
CA LEU A 4 37.91 -4.62 22.93
C LEU A 4 36.47 -4.98 23.34
N ALA A 5 36.22 -5.18 24.63
CA ALA A 5 34.87 -5.48 25.14
C ALA A 5 33.96 -4.24 25.07
N THR A 6 34.53 -3.04 25.29
CA THR A 6 33.79 -1.78 25.20
C THR A 6 33.37 -1.47 23.75
N ILE A 7 34.27 -1.70 22.78
CA ILE A 7 33.97 -1.52 21.35
C ILE A 7 32.90 -2.52 20.88
N ALA A 8 33.02 -3.79 21.25
CA ALA A 8 32.05 -4.82 20.87
C ALA A 8 30.64 -4.50 21.41
N PHE A 9 30.53 -3.97 22.64
CA PHE A 9 29.25 -3.61 23.24
C PHE A 9 28.65 -2.33 22.61
N GLN A 10 29.50 -1.33 22.34
CA GLN A 10 29.09 -0.03 21.82
C GLN A 10 28.60 -0.10 20.37
N TYR A 11 29.14 -1.01 19.56
CA TYR A 11 28.71 -1.19 18.16
C TYR A 11 27.84 -2.43 17.93
N GLY A 12 27.97 -3.46 18.76
CA GLY A 12 27.19 -4.70 18.62
C GLY A 12 25.71 -4.53 18.93
N LEU A 13 25.37 -3.74 19.95
CA LEU A 13 23.97 -3.43 20.28
C LEU A 13 23.24 -2.65 19.18
N PRO A 14 23.76 -1.53 18.64
CA PRO A 14 23.07 -0.81 17.58
C PRO A 14 22.99 -1.63 16.29
N LEU A 15 24.03 -2.40 15.93
CA LEU A 15 23.99 -3.29 14.75
C LEU A 15 22.98 -4.43 14.94
N GLY A 16 22.90 -5.01 16.13
CA GLY A 16 21.90 -6.02 16.48
C GLY A 16 20.48 -5.46 16.42
N ALA A 17 20.26 -4.26 16.97
CA ALA A 17 18.97 -3.56 16.88
C ALA A 17 18.60 -3.28 15.41
N LEU A 18 19.53 -2.78 14.60
CA LEU A 18 19.32 -2.52 13.17
C LEU A 18 18.96 -3.80 12.41
N TYR A 19 19.65 -4.90 12.69
CA TYR A 19 19.36 -6.22 12.09
C TYR A 19 17.99 -6.76 12.50
N LEU A 20 17.62 -6.63 13.78
CA LEU A 20 16.31 -7.05 14.27
C LEU A 20 15.20 -6.16 13.72
N SER A 21 15.38 -4.84 13.66
CA SER A 21 14.46 -3.91 12.98
C SER A 21 14.30 -4.29 11.51
N TYR A 22 15.40 -4.57 10.81
CA TYR A 22 15.36 -5.04 9.43
C TYR A 22 14.59 -6.36 9.28
N ARG A 23 14.87 -7.35 10.14
CA ARG A 23 14.31 -8.70 10.06
C ARG A 23 12.86 -8.82 10.54
N TYR A 24 12.42 -7.97 11.46
CA TYR A 24 11.08 -8.08 12.07
C TYR A 24 10.15 -6.95 11.67
N LEU A 25 10.66 -5.74 11.41
CA LEU A 25 9.84 -4.62 10.96
C LEU A 25 9.88 -4.46 9.43
N TRP A 26 11.03 -4.71 8.80
CA TRP A 26 11.25 -4.33 7.39
C TRP A 26 11.39 -5.53 6.44
N LYS A 27 11.21 -6.75 6.91
CA LYS A 27 11.33 -7.98 6.10
C LYS A 27 10.18 -8.03 5.09
N GLY A 28 10.43 -7.49 3.90
CA GLY A 28 9.45 -7.27 2.81
C GLY A 28 9.20 -5.80 2.47
N SER A 29 9.70 -4.85 3.27
CA SER A 29 9.51 -3.39 3.12
C SER A 29 10.86 -2.66 2.95
N LEU A 30 11.83 -3.27 2.27
CA LEU A 30 13.01 -2.52 1.85
C LEU A 30 12.54 -1.28 1.06
N PRO A 31 13.04 -0.07 1.36
CA PRO A 31 12.82 1.10 0.53
C PRO A 31 13.37 0.80 -0.87
N ASN A 32 12.53 0.29 -1.76
CA ASN A 32 12.86 0.19 -3.16
C ASN A 32 13.05 1.64 -3.60
N ILE A 33 14.29 2.06 -3.84
CA ILE A 33 14.65 3.46 -4.14
C ILE A 33 13.95 3.93 -5.43
N SER A 34 13.37 2.99 -6.18
CA SER A 34 12.47 3.21 -7.31
C SER A 34 11.00 2.83 -7.00
N TYR A 35 10.47 3.12 -5.82
CA TYR A 35 9.04 2.94 -5.53
C TYR A 35 8.21 3.80 -6.49
N LYS A 36 7.70 3.17 -7.54
CA LYS A 36 6.70 3.76 -8.42
C LYS A 36 5.43 3.93 -7.58
N GLY A 37 4.83 5.11 -7.67
CA GLY A 37 3.63 5.47 -6.91
C GLY A 37 2.58 6.10 -7.80
N TRP A 38 1.87 7.08 -7.26
CA TRP A 38 0.81 7.78 -7.98
C TRP A 38 1.24 8.35 -9.33
N GLY A 39 2.43 8.93 -9.44
CA GLY A 39 2.91 9.48 -10.71
C GLY A 39 3.00 8.45 -11.83
N TYR A 40 3.36 7.21 -11.51
CA TYR A 40 3.39 6.12 -12.49
C TYR A 40 1.98 5.71 -12.91
N LEU A 41 1.06 5.55 -11.96
CA LEU A 41 -0.35 5.24 -12.24
C LEU A 41 -1.01 6.37 -13.05
N ALA A 42 -0.79 7.62 -12.65
CA ALA A 42 -1.35 8.80 -13.31
C ALA A 42 -0.77 9.08 -14.70
N THR A 43 0.38 8.49 -15.06
CA THR A 43 0.91 8.57 -16.43
C THR A 43 0.27 7.51 -17.32
N ARG A 44 0.02 6.31 -16.78
CA ARG A 44 -0.41 5.13 -17.56
C ARG A 44 -1.93 4.96 -17.65
N TYR A 45 -2.64 5.35 -16.60
CA TYR A 45 -4.05 5.04 -16.38
C TYR A 45 -4.91 6.30 -16.23
N LYS A 46 -4.40 7.47 -16.64
CA LYS A 46 -5.11 8.73 -16.48
C LYS A 46 -6.43 8.71 -17.23
N VAL A 47 -7.50 9.12 -16.56
CA VAL A 47 -8.80 9.36 -17.16
C VAL A 47 -9.27 10.76 -16.84
N LYS A 48 -10.21 11.28 -17.66
CA LYS A 48 -10.69 12.65 -17.56
C LYS A 48 -11.39 12.89 -16.23
N GLU A 49 -12.32 12.01 -15.86
CA GLU A 49 -13.15 12.13 -14.67
C GLU A 49 -13.45 10.75 -14.06
N MET A 50 -13.80 10.77 -12.78
CA MET A 50 -14.28 9.60 -12.06
C MET A 50 -15.81 9.59 -12.14
N PRO A 51 -16.45 8.44 -12.41
CA PRO A 51 -17.90 8.35 -12.31
C PRO A 51 -18.40 8.71 -10.90
N ALA A 52 -19.65 9.17 -10.81
CA ALA A 52 -20.26 9.50 -9.53
C ALA A 52 -20.37 8.24 -8.63
N GLY A 53 -20.27 8.43 -7.31
CA GLY A 53 -20.37 7.33 -6.34
C GLY A 53 -19.04 6.89 -5.72
N GLY A 54 -17.95 7.63 -5.93
CA GLY A 54 -16.66 7.35 -5.29
C GLY A 54 -16.68 7.46 -3.76
N LEU A 55 -16.19 6.42 -3.09
CA LEU A 55 -16.08 6.34 -1.63
C LEU A 55 -14.72 6.88 -1.17
N ILE A 56 -14.71 7.66 -0.09
CA ILE A 56 -13.49 8.22 0.49
C ILE A 56 -12.90 7.20 1.45
N LEU A 57 -11.61 6.90 1.28
CA LEU A 57 -10.92 5.96 2.15
C LEU A 57 -9.45 6.32 2.32
N THR A 58 -8.85 5.73 3.35
CA THR A 58 -7.40 5.74 3.53
C THR A 58 -6.82 4.60 2.72
N MET A 59 -5.86 4.90 1.86
CA MET A 59 -5.09 3.86 1.15
C MET A 59 -3.64 4.27 1.04
N ARG A 60 -2.76 3.30 0.82
CA ARG A 60 -1.36 3.56 0.50
C ARG A 60 -1.04 3.08 -0.92
N ILE A 61 -0.36 3.93 -1.67
CA ILE A 61 0.05 3.70 -3.05
C ILE A 61 1.58 3.84 -3.11
N GLY A 62 2.28 2.72 -3.29
CA GLY A 62 3.72 2.64 -3.13
C GLY A 62 4.15 3.07 -1.72
N SER A 63 5.03 4.07 -1.64
CA SER A 63 5.51 4.62 -0.37
C SER A 63 4.59 5.69 0.23
N GLN A 64 3.59 6.18 -0.50
CA GLN A 64 2.76 7.30 -0.07
C GLN A 64 1.43 6.84 0.52
N THR A 65 1.14 7.30 1.73
CA THR A 65 -0.16 7.12 2.38
C THR A 65 -1.07 8.30 2.04
N TYR A 66 -2.28 7.97 1.59
CA TYR A 66 -3.33 8.91 1.29
C TYR A 66 -4.40 8.74 2.36
N ASN A 67 -4.46 9.71 3.28
CA ASN A 67 -5.41 9.71 4.38
C ASN A 67 -6.85 10.00 3.91
N PHE A 68 -7.80 9.75 4.81
CA PHE A 68 -9.21 10.13 4.67
C PHE A 68 -9.35 11.56 4.11
N ASN A 69 -10.22 11.76 3.12
CA ASN A 69 -10.41 12.95 2.27
C ASN A 69 -9.39 13.20 1.16
N ASN A 70 -8.27 12.48 1.10
CA ASN A 70 -7.26 12.70 0.06
C ASN A 70 -7.42 11.78 -1.15
N MET A 71 -8.16 10.69 -0.99
CA MET A 71 -8.39 9.70 -2.03
C MET A 71 -9.84 9.24 -2.03
N SER A 72 -10.38 9.01 -3.23
CA SER A 72 -11.61 8.26 -3.42
C SER A 72 -11.40 7.07 -4.35
N ILE A 73 -12.04 5.95 -4.02
CA ILE A 73 -12.10 4.74 -4.83
C ILE A 73 -13.49 4.58 -5.42
N LEU A 74 -13.59 3.99 -6.60
CA LEU A 74 -14.83 3.41 -7.11
C LEU A 74 -14.48 2.14 -7.86
N LEU A 75 -15.18 1.06 -7.53
CA LEU A 75 -15.13 -0.19 -8.27
C LEU A 75 -16.26 -0.14 -9.31
N ALA A 76 -15.90 -0.02 -10.58
CA ALA A 76 -16.84 0.00 -11.71
C ALA A 76 -16.61 -1.23 -12.59
N ALA A 77 -17.44 -1.43 -13.62
CA ALA A 77 -17.33 -2.57 -14.53
C ALA A 77 -16.00 -2.59 -15.30
N GLU A 78 -15.48 -1.42 -15.67
CA GLU A 78 -14.26 -1.26 -16.47
C GLU A 78 -12.97 -1.42 -15.64
N GLY A 79 -13.06 -1.30 -14.32
CA GLY A 79 -11.91 -1.31 -13.44
C GLY A 79 -12.09 -0.55 -12.14
N MET A 80 -10.99 -0.39 -11.43
CA MET A 80 -10.89 0.38 -10.21
C MET A 80 -10.48 1.81 -10.53
N TYR A 81 -11.38 2.75 -10.24
CA TYR A 81 -11.13 4.18 -10.32
C TYR A 81 -10.54 4.69 -9.01
N LEU A 82 -9.45 5.44 -9.09
CA LEU A 82 -8.88 6.17 -7.96
C LEU A 82 -8.80 7.65 -8.32
N GLN A 83 -9.24 8.52 -7.42
CA GLN A 83 -9.15 9.96 -7.61
C GLN A 83 -8.50 10.61 -6.40
N ARG A 84 -7.45 11.39 -6.66
CA ARG A 84 -6.82 12.22 -5.64
C ARG A 84 -7.61 13.52 -5.47
N LYS A 85 -8.10 13.77 -4.25
CA LYS A 85 -8.96 14.93 -3.95
C LYS A 85 -8.19 16.17 -3.46
N GLN A 86 -7.03 16.00 -2.82
CA GLN A 86 -6.19 17.09 -2.32
C GLN A 86 -4.84 17.20 -3.07
N PHE A 87 -4.32 18.42 -3.18
CA PHE A 87 -3.13 18.88 -3.94
C PHE A 87 -3.33 19.08 -5.45
N GLY A 88 -3.85 20.26 -5.83
CA GLY A 88 -3.60 21.01 -7.08
C GLY A 88 -4.03 20.41 -8.42
N SER A 89 -4.20 19.10 -8.50
CA SER A 89 -4.58 18.36 -9.69
C SER A 89 -5.49 17.21 -9.27
N ARG A 90 -6.78 17.33 -9.56
CA ARG A 90 -7.73 16.21 -9.48
C ARG A 90 -7.42 15.27 -10.64
N SER A 91 -6.36 14.47 -10.50
CA SER A 91 -6.11 13.38 -11.43
C SER A 91 -6.97 12.20 -11.02
N THR A 92 -7.74 11.68 -11.96
CA THR A 92 -8.39 10.38 -11.82
C THR A 92 -7.58 9.36 -12.61
N VAL A 93 -7.44 8.16 -12.05
CA VAL A 93 -6.87 7.01 -12.73
C VAL A 93 -7.90 5.87 -12.77
N CYS A 94 -7.98 5.16 -13.88
CA CYS A 94 -8.79 3.95 -14.02
C CYS A 94 -7.86 2.77 -14.28
N ILE A 95 -7.77 1.87 -13.31
CA ILE A 95 -6.92 0.68 -13.39
C ILE A 95 -7.80 -0.51 -13.79
N PRO A 96 -7.63 -1.07 -15.00
CA PRO A 96 -8.38 -2.25 -15.42
C PRO A 96 -8.11 -3.43 -14.50
N TYR A 97 -9.12 -4.27 -14.26
CA TYR A 97 -8.97 -5.42 -13.35
C TYR A 97 -7.90 -6.41 -13.82
N GLU A 98 -7.68 -6.56 -15.13
CA GLU A 98 -6.64 -7.47 -15.64
C GLU A 98 -5.21 -7.03 -15.25
N GLN A 99 -5.04 -5.75 -14.87
CA GLN A 99 -3.77 -5.19 -14.42
C GLN A 99 -3.56 -5.31 -12.91
N ILE A 100 -4.59 -5.72 -12.16
CA ILE A 100 -4.56 -5.83 -10.70
C ILE A 100 -4.31 -7.28 -10.32
N ARG A 101 -3.28 -7.51 -9.51
CA ARG A 101 -2.96 -8.83 -8.94
C ARG A 101 -3.08 -8.79 -7.44
N LEU A 102 -3.82 -9.72 -6.86
CA LEU A 102 -3.85 -9.89 -5.41
C LEU A 102 -2.50 -10.46 -4.95
N ALA A 103 -1.89 -9.81 -3.96
CA ALA A 103 -0.66 -10.26 -3.32
C ALA A 103 -0.94 -10.93 -1.97
N GLU A 104 -1.65 -10.21 -1.10
CA GLU A 104 -2.05 -10.68 0.23
C GLU A 104 -3.45 -10.16 0.52
N GLY A 105 -4.36 -11.03 0.94
CA GLY A 105 -5.71 -10.62 1.33
C GLY A 105 -5.71 -9.80 2.63
N PRO A 106 -6.74 -8.97 2.87
CA PRO A 106 -6.90 -8.30 4.15
C PRO A 106 -7.01 -9.35 5.26
N SER A 107 -6.34 -9.10 6.40
CA SER A 107 -6.36 -10.03 7.53
C SER A 107 -6.34 -9.27 8.86
N THR A 108 -6.64 -9.96 9.95
CA THR A 108 -6.46 -9.41 11.30
C THR A 108 -5.32 -10.14 11.97
N LYS A 109 -4.32 -9.38 12.43
CA LYS A 109 -3.20 -9.95 13.21
C LYS A 109 -3.39 -9.57 14.67
N LYS A 110 -3.41 -10.59 15.54
CA LYS A 110 -3.36 -10.38 17.00
C LYS A 110 -1.90 -10.22 17.41
N VAL A 111 -1.57 -9.07 17.97
CA VAL A 111 -0.27 -8.78 18.57
C VAL A 111 -0.51 -8.49 20.04
N LEU A 112 -0.07 -9.42 20.90
CA LEU A 112 -0.36 -9.40 22.35
C LEU A 112 -1.87 -9.30 22.61
N PHE A 113 -2.33 -8.18 23.15
CA PHE A 113 -3.73 -7.90 23.50
C PHE A 113 -4.45 -7.01 22.46
N PHE A 114 -3.77 -6.65 21.36
CA PHE A 114 -4.33 -5.78 20.32
C PHE A 114 -4.61 -6.57 19.04
N THR A 115 -5.76 -6.30 18.42
CA THR A 115 -6.08 -6.77 17.07
C THR A 115 -5.78 -5.63 16.10
N ILE A 116 -4.82 -5.84 15.21
CA ILE A 116 -4.42 -4.84 14.21
C ILE A 116 -5.01 -5.27 12.86
N PRO A 117 -5.83 -4.43 12.21
CA PRO A 117 -6.26 -4.68 10.84
C PRO A 117 -5.06 -4.56 9.90
N VAL A 118 -4.88 -5.56 9.06
CA VAL A 118 -3.86 -5.61 8.01
C VAL A 118 -4.55 -5.35 6.68
N TYR A 119 -4.07 -4.32 5.97
CA TYR A 119 -4.53 -3.97 4.64
C TYR A 119 -4.41 -5.15 3.66
N GLY A 120 -5.34 -5.24 2.71
CA GLY A 120 -5.15 -6.07 1.52
C GLY A 120 -4.11 -5.44 0.60
N LEU A 121 -3.14 -6.25 0.17
CA LEU A 121 -2.05 -5.85 -0.71
C LEU A 121 -2.34 -6.31 -2.14
N PHE A 122 -2.29 -5.37 -3.08
CA PHE A 122 -2.49 -5.59 -4.51
C PHE A 122 -1.33 -5.00 -5.30
N TYR A 123 -0.94 -5.65 -6.39
CA TYR A 123 0.07 -5.15 -7.32
C TYR A 123 -0.57 -4.66 -8.61
N VAL A 124 -0.15 -3.49 -9.07
CA VAL A 124 -0.50 -2.92 -10.38
C VAL A 124 0.77 -2.59 -11.13
N GLY A 125 1.23 -3.55 -11.94
CA GLY A 125 2.55 -3.50 -12.57
C GLY A 125 3.67 -3.48 -11.51
N ALA A 126 4.22 -2.29 -11.25
CA ALA A 126 5.32 -2.08 -10.29
C ALA A 126 4.90 -1.17 -9.11
N VAL A 127 3.60 -1.02 -8.89
CA VAL A 127 3.04 -0.19 -7.81
C VAL A 127 2.24 -1.07 -6.87
N ASP A 128 2.50 -0.89 -5.58
CA ASP A 128 1.83 -1.61 -4.51
C ASP A 128 0.64 -0.78 -4.02
N LEU A 129 -0.54 -1.39 -3.92
CA LEU A 129 -1.76 -0.79 -3.43
C LEU A 129 -2.16 -1.48 -2.13
N TRP A 130 -2.28 -0.71 -1.07
CA TRP A 130 -2.68 -1.16 0.25
C TRP A 130 -4.07 -0.60 0.51
N ILE A 131 -5.06 -1.48 0.53
CA ILE A 131 -6.49 -1.13 0.63
C ILE A 131 -7.05 -1.72 1.92
N ASP A 132 -7.84 -0.93 2.64
CA ASP A 132 -8.41 -1.36 3.92
C ASP A 132 -9.60 -2.32 3.73
N SER A 133 -9.88 -3.16 4.72
CA SER A 133 -11.16 -3.89 4.78
C SER A 133 -12.28 -2.92 5.16
N PRO A 134 -13.48 -2.97 4.54
CA PRO A 134 -14.01 -4.03 3.66
C PRO A 134 -13.70 -3.86 2.17
N TYR A 135 -13.07 -2.76 1.75
CA TYR A 135 -12.89 -2.44 0.32
C TYR A 135 -11.98 -3.43 -0.41
N ALA A 136 -10.95 -3.91 0.27
CA ALA A 136 -10.10 -4.97 -0.26
C ALA A 136 -10.90 -6.25 -0.57
N GLU A 137 -11.87 -6.62 0.27
CA GLU A 137 -12.72 -7.81 0.07
C GLU A 137 -13.66 -7.63 -1.13
N HIS A 138 -14.22 -6.43 -1.31
CA HIS A 138 -15.02 -6.11 -2.49
C HIS A 138 -14.19 -6.17 -3.78
N LEU A 139 -12.95 -5.66 -3.77
CA LEU A 139 -12.06 -5.76 -4.92
C LEU A 139 -11.70 -7.22 -5.24
N ILE A 140 -11.41 -8.03 -4.22
CA ILE A 140 -11.14 -9.47 -4.40
C ILE A 140 -12.34 -10.18 -5.04
N THR A 141 -13.56 -9.91 -4.56
CA THR A 141 -14.79 -10.47 -5.13
C THR A 141 -14.95 -10.11 -6.62
N GLN A 142 -14.68 -8.85 -6.98
CA GLN A 142 -14.72 -8.40 -8.38
C GLN A 142 -13.67 -9.11 -9.24
N LEU A 143 -12.43 -9.26 -8.74
CA LEU A 143 -11.36 -9.97 -9.44
C LEU A 143 -11.68 -11.46 -9.67
N HIS A 144 -12.42 -12.10 -8.78
CA HIS A 144 -12.87 -13.49 -8.95
C HIS A 144 -14.06 -13.64 -9.89
N THR A 145 -14.86 -12.58 -10.08
CA THR A 145 -16.02 -12.63 -10.98
C THR A 145 -15.61 -12.46 -12.45
N ILE A 146 -14.48 -11.80 -12.70
CA ILE A 146 -13.99 -11.43 -14.04
C ILE A 146 -13.02 -12.48 -14.62
N ASN A 147 -12.40 -13.31 -13.77
CA ASN A 147 -11.56 -14.45 -14.17
C ASN A 147 -12.37 -15.74 -14.25
#